data_AF-A0A0D3LN07-F1
#
_entry.id   AF-A0A0D3LN07-F1
#
_cell.length_a   1.000
_cell.length_b   1.000
_cell.length_c   1.000
_cell.angle_alpha   90.00
_cell.angle_beta   90.00
_cell.angle_gamma   90.00
#
_symmetry.space_group_name_H-M   'P 1'
#
loop_
_entity.id
_entity.type
_entity.pdbx_description
1 polymer ?
#
loop_
_entity_poly.entity_id
_entity_poly.type
_entity_poly.pdbx_seq_one_letter_code
_entity_poly.pdbx_strand_id
1 'polypeptide(L)'
;MRSFFKICGIILLLLLTAGSAFYLAPLPSSKFASLAAEQEAYFFQDEEQWLAENSLPQAIWVKTLEFKLRADLKDHLASQLSLDADSPAENIETSTNHTRNQFINQTQAEVPVISNSALASYVRGYGYCDQVNGFLALLLYDYLDKVQLFGVRNERGISPHTLIRSESALGVVWIDAFSCVNAFGFRDELTGTGQKQIPAYDQKVSSLFPRFYYKNGSAFNEYSLAYTANKAYNRLGQLLTAPHKTATGSTKKETGAAKSEMPVIKKPSSYQTNLINQLRAEPVAGRQLYIKARVFHLFGEHQEAEKLYEQLRQQNPNGPLAAYAALFIDRMNGKNLPCPNSVLSTPEFL
;
A
#
# COMPACT_ATOMS: atom_id res chain seq x y z
N MET A 1 1.48 -30.91 38.60
CA MET A 1 2.11 -30.82 37.26
C MET A 1 1.22 -31.31 36.12
N ARG A 2 0.75 -32.58 36.07
CA ARG A 2 -0.08 -33.08 34.93
C ARG A 2 -1.38 -32.29 34.67
N SER A 3 -2.05 -31.77 35.70
CA SER A 3 -3.27 -30.94 35.54
C SER A 3 -2.95 -29.55 34.97
N PHE A 4 -1.83 -28.94 35.39
CA PHE A 4 -1.37 -27.63 34.90
C PHE A 4 -1.06 -27.66 33.39
N PHE A 5 -0.33 -28.68 32.91
CA PHE A 5 -0.05 -28.82 31.48
C PHE A 5 -1.30 -29.08 30.62
N LYS A 6 -2.32 -29.78 31.15
CA LYS A 6 -3.61 -29.97 30.45
C LYS A 6 -4.38 -28.66 30.36
N ILE A 7 -4.45 -27.88 31.44
CA ILE A 7 -5.11 -26.57 31.46
C ILE A 7 -4.39 -25.60 30.50
N CYS A 8 -3.05 -25.53 30.54
CA CYS A 8 -2.27 -24.73 29.60
C CYS A 8 -2.48 -25.17 28.14
N GLY A 9 -2.55 -26.47 27.87
CA GLY A 9 -2.81 -27.01 26.53
C GLY A 9 -4.20 -26.66 26.02
N ILE A 10 -5.24 -26.75 26.87
CA ILE A 10 -6.61 -26.35 26.53
C ILE A 10 -6.69 -24.85 26.27
N ILE A 11 -6.06 -24.02 27.11
CA ILE A 11 -6.02 -22.56 26.92
C ILE A 11 -5.31 -22.23 25.61
N LEU A 12 -4.16 -22.85 25.32
CA LEU A 12 -3.45 -22.62 24.05
C LEU A 12 -4.29 -23.03 22.84
N LEU A 13 -4.96 -24.18 22.90
CA LEU A 13 -5.86 -24.62 21.83
C LEU A 13 -7.03 -23.64 21.64
N LEU A 14 -7.66 -23.17 22.72
CA LEU A 14 -8.74 -22.18 22.66
C LEU A 14 -8.26 -20.83 22.12
N LEU A 15 -7.03 -20.40 22.47
CA LEU A 15 -6.44 -19.19 21.92
C LEU A 15 -6.10 -19.33 20.44
N LEU A 16 -5.62 -20.50 20.01
CA LEU A 16 -5.36 -20.79 18.61
C LEU A 16 -6.66 -20.86 17.80
N THR A 17 -7.70 -21.51 18.32
CA THR A 17 -8.99 -21.59 17.62
C THR A 17 -9.70 -20.26 17.59
N ALA A 18 -9.74 -19.50 18.69
CA ALA A 18 -10.31 -18.15 18.72
C ALA A 18 -9.51 -17.19 17.83
N GLY A 19 -8.17 -17.28 17.84
CA GLY A 19 -7.31 -16.52 16.94
C GLY A 19 -7.58 -16.88 15.48
N SER A 20 -7.69 -18.17 15.16
CA SER A 20 -7.99 -18.64 13.80
C SER A 20 -9.38 -18.19 13.36
N ALA A 21 -10.39 -18.31 14.21
CA ALA A 21 -11.75 -17.85 13.92
C ALA A 21 -11.81 -16.34 13.68
N PHE A 22 -11.09 -15.55 14.50
CA PHE A 22 -10.93 -14.12 14.27
C PHE A 22 -10.26 -13.83 12.92
N TYR A 23 -9.23 -14.60 12.56
CA TYR A 23 -8.54 -14.42 11.28
C TYR A 23 -9.38 -14.84 10.08
N LEU A 24 -10.20 -15.88 10.20
CA LEU A 24 -10.97 -16.45 9.09
C LEU A 24 -12.31 -15.76 8.83
N ALA A 25 -12.94 -15.16 9.84
CA ALA A 25 -14.21 -14.47 9.65
C ALA A 25 -13.97 -13.06 9.08
N PRO A 26 -14.48 -12.72 7.88
CA PRO A 26 -14.31 -11.38 7.32
C PRO A 26 -14.98 -10.34 8.22
N LEU A 27 -14.28 -9.25 8.49
CA LEU A 27 -14.83 -8.14 9.27
C LEU A 27 -15.83 -7.33 8.43
N PRO A 28 -17.00 -6.98 8.98
CA PRO A 28 -17.83 -5.95 8.40
C PRO A 28 -17.06 -4.63 8.24
N SER A 29 -17.33 -3.90 7.16
CA SER A 29 -16.72 -2.59 6.84
C SER A 29 -16.74 -1.61 8.01
N SER A 30 -17.84 -1.53 8.76
CA SER A 30 -17.98 -0.65 9.94
C SER A 30 -17.03 -1.02 11.08
N LYS A 31 -16.80 -2.32 11.31
CA LYS A 31 -15.86 -2.81 12.32
C LYS A 31 -14.43 -2.59 11.87
N PHE A 32 -14.13 -2.85 10.59
CA PHE A 32 -12.85 -2.51 9.97
C PHE A 32 -12.55 -1.02 10.15
N ALA A 33 -13.47 -0.15 9.74
CA ALA A 33 -13.33 1.30 9.80
C ALA A 33 -13.05 1.80 11.21
N SER A 34 -13.75 1.21 12.20
CA SER A 34 -13.55 1.54 13.62
C SER A 34 -12.16 1.11 14.10
N LEU A 35 -11.75 -0.14 13.83
CA LEU A 35 -10.43 -0.64 14.23
C LEU A 35 -9.27 0.11 13.57
N ALA A 36 -9.40 0.46 12.29
CA ALA A 36 -8.41 1.27 11.58
C ALA A 36 -8.33 2.69 12.16
N ALA A 37 -9.47 3.33 12.41
CA ALA A 37 -9.52 4.68 12.98
C ALA A 37 -9.00 4.73 14.43
N GLU A 38 -9.21 3.70 15.24
CA GLU A 38 -8.60 3.61 16.59
C GLU A 38 -7.06 3.67 16.54
N GLN A 39 -6.46 3.27 15.40
CA GLN A 39 -5.02 3.29 15.16
C GLN A 39 -4.58 4.43 14.24
N GLU A 40 -5.32 5.55 14.21
CA GLU A 40 -5.13 6.61 13.21
C GLU A 40 -3.68 7.06 13.03
N ALA A 41 -2.93 7.21 14.13
CA ALA A 41 -1.56 7.71 14.07
C ALA A 41 -0.66 6.78 13.26
N TYR A 42 -0.90 5.47 13.33
CA TYR A 42 -0.18 4.48 12.52
C TYR A 42 -0.36 4.75 11.02
N PHE A 43 -1.53 5.21 10.60
CA PHE A 43 -1.80 5.49 9.20
C PHE A 43 -1.18 6.80 8.73
N PHE A 44 -0.70 7.71 9.58
CA PHE A 44 -0.15 9.01 9.16
C PHE A 44 1.29 9.26 9.61
N GLN A 45 1.96 8.25 10.16
CA GLN A 45 3.35 8.34 10.61
C GLN A 45 4.23 7.33 9.88
N ASP A 46 5.51 7.67 9.77
CA ASP A 46 6.55 6.70 9.41
C ASP A 46 6.59 5.58 10.45
N GLU A 47 6.78 4.35 9.98
CA GLU A 47 6.77 3.17 10.83
C GLU A 47 7.82 3.26 11.95
N GLU A 48 9.04 3.68 11.62
CA GLU A 48 10.12 3.81 12.61
C GLU A 48 9.76 4.77 13.74
N GLN A 49 9.21 5.94 13.39
CA GLN A 49 8.81 6.91 14.38
C GLN A 49 7.63 6.40 15.21
N TRP A 50 6.64 5.79 14.57
CA TRP A 50 5.50 5.22 15.29
C TRP A 50 5.95 4.14 16.28
N LEU A 51 6.89 3.27 15.90
CA LEU A 51 7.45 2.25 16.81
C LEU A 51 8.16 2.88 18.01
N ALA A 52 8.90 3.98 17.82
CA ALA A 52 9.57 4.71 18.89
C ALA A 52 8.59 5.36 19.88
N GLU A 53 7.42 5.79 19.42
CA GLU A 53 6.39 6.45 20.23
C GLU A 53 5.51 5.46 21.00
N ASN A 54 5.49 4.19 20.59
CA ASN A 54 4.55 3.18 21.11
C ASN A 54 5.28 2.02 21.82
N SER A 55 4.56 1.38 22.74
CA SER A 55 5.09 0.23 23.47
C SER A 55 5.14 -1.02 22.59
N LEU A 56 6.05 -1.96 22.87
CA LEU A 56 6.13 -3.22 22.13
C LEU A 56 4.79 -4.00 22.11
N PRO A 57 4.02 -4.16 23.22
CA PRO A 57 2.72 -4.81 23.18
C PRO A 57 1.73 -4.13 22.23
N GLN A 58 1.71 -2.79 22.20
CA GLN A 58 0.88 -2.03 21.29
C GLN A 58 1.33 -2.22 19.84
N ALA A 59 2.64 -2.23 19.59
CA ALA A 59 3.18 -2.48 18.26
C ALA A 59 2.81 -3.88 17.74
N ILE A 60 2.93 -4.91 18.58
CA ILE A 60 2.49 -6.28 18.26
C ILE A 60 1.00 -6.30 17.93
N TRP A 61 0.16 -5.66 18.76
CA TRP A 61 -1.28 -5.58 18.53
C TRP A 61 -1.61 -4.93 17.18
N VAL A 62 -1.06 -3.75 16.90
CA VAL A 62 -1.37 -3.00 15.66
C VAL A 62 -0.88 -3.73 14.42
N LYS A 63 0.30 -4.35 14.47
CA LYS A 63 0.81 -5.16 13.34
C LYS A 63 -0.04 -6.41 13.11
N THR A 64 -0.47 -7.09 14.17
CA THR A 64 -1.38 -8.24 14.09
C THR A 64 -2.72 -7.83 13.47
N LEU A 65 -3.27 -6.71 13.92
CA LEU A 65 -4.48 -6.11 13.37
C LEU A 65 -4.30 -5.74 11.89
N GLU A 66 -3.18 -5.12 11.50
CA GLU A 66 -2.90 -4.80 10.10
C GLU A 66 -2.92 -6.04 9.21
N PHE A 67 -2.32 -7.15 9.64
CA PHE A 67 -2.36 -8.40 8.86
C PHE A 67 -3.79 -8.86 8.60
N LYS A 68 -4.65 -8.79 9.62
CA LYS A 68 -6.07 -9.13 9.50
C LYS A 68 -6.80 -8.17 8.56
N LEU A 69 -6.71 -6.87 8.80
CA LEU A 69 -7.37 -5.85 7.98
C LEU A 69 -6.91 -5.93 6.52
N ARG A 70 -5.62 -6.18 6.27
CA ARG A 70 -5.09 -6.30 4.92
C ARG A 70 -5.61 -7.55 4.20
N ALA A 71 -5.71 -8.68 4.90
CA ALA A 71 -6.29 -9.90 4.33
C ALA A 71 -7.76 -9.68 3.98
N ASP A 72 -8.56 -9.17 4.91
CA ASP A 72 -10.00 -8.92 4.70
C ASP A 72 -10.25 -7.95 3.55
N LEU A 73 -9.45 -6.87 3.47
CA LEU A 73 -9.59 -5.91 2.38
C LEU A 73 -9.21 -6.53 1.04
N LYS A 74 -8.11 -7.31 0.99
CA LYS A 74 -7.70 -7.98 -0.25
C LYS A 74 -8.79 -8.93 -0.74
N ASP A 75 -9.34 -9.75 0.15
CA ASP A 75 -10.38 -10.73 -0.19
C ASP A 75 -11.69 -10.04 -0.60
N HIS A 76 -12.08 -8.97 0.11
CA HIS A 76 -13.23 -8.13 -0.28
C HIS A 76 -13.04 -7.54 -1.67
N LEU A 77 -11.89 -6.92 -1.95
CA LEU A 77 -11.61 -6.31 -3.25
C LEU A 77 -11.55 -7.34 -4.36
N ALA A 78 -10.94 -8.50 -4.12
CA ALA A 78 -10.89 -9.56 -5.10
C ALA A 78 -12.29 -10.06 -5.48
N SER A 79 -13.18 -10.21 -4.48
CA SER A 79 -14.59 -10.52 -4.70
C SER A 79 -15.33 -9.41 -5.44
N GLN A 80 -15.18 -8.16 -4.99
CA GLN A 80 -15.81 -6.98 -5.60
C GLN A 80 -15.41 -6.80 -7.07
N LEU A 81 -14.15 -7.07 -7.40
CA LEU A 81 -13.60 -6.96 -8.75
C LEU A 81 -13.75 -8.25 -9.57
N SER A 82 -14.31 -9.30 -8.98
CA SER A 82 -14.50 -10.61 -9.63
C SER A 82 -13.19 -11.17 -10.22
N LEU A 83 -12.10 -11.10 -9.46
CA LEU A 83 -10.80 -11.57 -9.91
C LEU A 83 -10.78 -13.10 -10.00
N ASP A 84 -10.27 -13.61 -11.12
CA ASP A 84 -10.26 -15.04 -11.43
C ASP A 84 -8.96 -15.47 -12.11
N ALA A 85 -8.37 -16.58 -11.66
CA ALA A 85 -7.05 -17.00 -12.11
C ALA A 85 -6.98 -17.33 -13.62
N ASP A 86 -8.11 -17.65 -14.26
CA ASP A 86 -8.17 -17.97 -15.68
C ASP A 86 -8.28 -16.72 -16.58
N SER A 87 -8.45 -15.53 -15.98
CA SER A 87 -8.65 -14.25 -16.67
C SER A 87 -7.53 -13.22 -16.39
N PRO A 88 -6.24 -13.54 -16.65
CA PRO A 88 -5.12 -12.69 -16.25
C PRO A 88 -5.15 -11.28 -16.86
N ALA A 89 -5.59 -11.12 -18.11
CA ALA A 89 -5.63 -9.80 -18.75
C ALA A 89 -6.69 -8.89 -18.11
N GLU A 90 -7.88 -9.44 -17.84
CA GLU A 90 -8.97 -8.73 -17.19
C GLU A 90 -8.60 -8.37 -15.74
N ASN A 91 -7.99 -9.30 -15.00
CA ASN A 91 -7.51 -9.03 -13.64
C ASN A 91 -6.54 -7.85 -13.61
N ILE A 92 -5.58 -7.83 -14.54
CA ILE A 92 -4.60 -6.75 -14.68
C ILE A 92 -5.32 -5.43 -14.95
N GLU A 93 -6.20 -5.38 -15.95
CA GLU A 93 -6.91 -4.16 -16.33
C GLU A 93 -7.80 -3.63 -15.19
N THR A 94 -8.69 -4.47 -14.68
CA THR A 94 -9.68 -4.12 -13.66
C THR A 94 -9.01 -3.71 -12.36
N SER A 95 -8.01 -4.46 -11.88
CA SER A 95 -7.28 -4.13 -10.65
C SER A 95 -6.45 -2.86 -10.79
N THR A 96 -5.82 -2.64 -11.95
CA THR A 96 -5.02 -1.43 -12.21
C THR A 96 -5.90 -0.18 -12.22
N ASN A 97 -7.04 -0.25 -12.93
CA ASN A 97 -8.00 0.85 -12.99
C ASN A 97 -8.60 1.13 -11.61
N HIS A 98 -9.01 0.09 -10.88
CA HIS A 98 -9.50 0.24 -9.50
C HIS A 98 -8.46 0.90 -8.61
N THR A 99 -7.23 0.38 -8.58
CA THR A 99 -6.15 0.93 -7.75
C THR A 99 -5.87 2.38 -8.08
N ARG A 100 -5.78 2.75 -9.36
CA ARG A 100 -5.60 4.14 -9.77
C ARG A 100 -6.72 5.04 -9.26
N ASN A 101 -7.96 4.57 -9.35
CA ASN A 101 -9.13 5.32 -8.87
C ASN A 101 -9.18 5.44 -7.34
N GLN A 102 -8.43 4.62 -6.60
CA GLN A 102 -8.32 4.68 -5.14
C GLN A 102 -7.09 5.45 -4.62
N PHE A 103 -6.22 5.96 -5.50
CA PHE A 103 -5.02 6.72 -5.12
C PHE A 103 -4.96 8.12 -5.73
N ILE A 104 -4.72 9.12 -4.89
CA ILE A 104 -4.22 10.44 -5.27
C ILE A 104 -2.70 10.34 -5.40
N ASN A 105 -2.16 10.66 -6.58
CA ASN A 105 -0.73 10.67 -6.81
C ASN A 105 -0.14 12.10 -6.71
N GLN A 106 1.19 12.18 -6.67
CA GLN A 106 1.95 13.44 -6.51
C GLN A 106 1.68 14.51 -7.58
N THR A 107 1.07 14.14 -8.71
CA THR A 107 0.74 15.09 -9.78
C THR A 107 -0.67 15.67 -9.66
N GLN A 108 -1.51 15.05 -8.82
CA GLN A 108 -2.89 15.46 -8.57
C GLN A 108 -3.02 16.29 -7.30
N ALA A 109 -2.22 15.98 -6.30
CA ALA A 109 -2.05 16.77 -5.10
C ALA A 109 -0.65 16.52 -4.54
N GLU A 110 -0.22 17.38 -3.65
CA GLU A 110 0.99 17.13 -2.88
C GLU A 110 0.75 15.96 -1.93
N VAL A 111 1.70 15.04 -1.89
CA VAL A 111 1.61 13.84 -1.05
C VAL A 111 2.87 13.73 -0.18
N PRO A 112 2.72 13.43 1.12
CA PRO A 112 3.85 13.26 2.01
C PRO A 112 4.57 11.93 1.71
N VAL A 113 5.90 11.90 1.86
CA VAL A 113 6.64 10.64 1.94
C VAL A 113 6.40 10.04 3.33
N ILE A 114 5.59 8.98 3.39
CA ILE A 114 5.34 8.21 4.62
C ILE A 114 5.68 6.75 4.37
N SER A 115 6.80 6.29 4.92
CA SER A 115 7.26 4.92 4.83
C SER A 115 6.55 4.06 5.88
N ASN A 116 5.51 3.35 5.44
CA ASN A 116 4.74 2.43 6.27
C ASN A 116 4.16 1.29 5.40
N SER A 117 3.22 0.52 5.92
CA SER A 117 2.66 -0.64 5.24
C SER A 117 1.86 -0.30 3.98
N ALA A 118 1.72 -1.30 3.11
CA ALA A 118 0.88 -1.21 1.91
C ALA A 118 -0.58 -0.92 2.28
N LEU A 119 -1.10 -1.52 3.36
CA LEU A 119 -2.45 -1.23 3.84
C LEU A 119 -2.58 0.23 4.27
N ALA A 120 -1.61 0.74 5.05
CA ALA A 120 -1.65 2.12 5.51
C ALA A 120 -1.67 3.10 4.33
N SER A 121 -0.84 2.83 3.31
CA SER A 121 -0.79 3.63 2.08
C SER A 121 -2.11 3.59 1.32
N TYR A 122 -2.72 2.40 1.18
CA TYR A 122 -3.98 2.23 0.47
C TYR A 122 -5.18 2.88 1.17
N VAL A 123 -5.26 2.73 2.50
CA VAL A 123 -6.28 3.38 3.32
C VAL A 123 -6.11 4.90 3.29
N ARG A 124 -4.88 5.43 3.41
CA ARG A 124 -4.64 6.86 3.20
C ARG A 124 -5.11 7.34 1.84
N GLY A 125 -4.97 6.49 0.82
CA GLY A 125 -5.39 6.79 -0.55
C GLY A 125 -4.44 7.76 -1.26
N TYR A 126 -3.19 7.87 -0.82
CA TYR A 126 -2.15 8.61 -1.52
C TYR A 126 -0.79 7.97 -1.29
N GLY A 127 0.10 8.12 -2.26
CA GLY A 127 1.45 7.55 -2.18
C GLY A 127 2.26 7.68 -3.46
N TYR A 128 3.50 7.23 -3.37
CA TYR A 128 4.45 7.17 -4.48
C TYR A 128 4.29 5.86 -5.28
N CYS A 129 5.01 5.77 -6.41
CA CYS A 129 4.90 4.66 -7.35
C CYS A 129 5.05 3.27 -6.70
N ASP A 130 5.97 3.11 -5.75
CA ASP A 130 6.21 1.87 -5.01
C ASP A 130 5.05 1.50 -4.09
N GLN A 131 4.36 2.49 -3.51
CA GLN A 131 3.21 2.28 -2.62
C GLN A 131 1.96 1.91 -3.41
N VAL A 132 1.70 2.64 -4.50
CA VAL A 132 0.56 2.38 -5.39
C VAL A 132 0.70 1.01 -6.06
N ASN A 133 1.85 0.75 -6.70
CA ASN A 133 2.11 -0.51 -7.37
C ASN A 133 2.35 -1.67 -6.37
N GLY A 134 2.82 -1.38 -5.15
CA GLY A 134 2.99 -2.37 -4.10
C GLY A 134 1.66 -2.93 -3.57
N PHE A 135 0.60 -2.12 -3.52
CA PHE A 135 -0.74 -2.61 -3.19
C PHE A 135 -1.35 -3.39 -4.37
N LEU A 136 -1.25 -2.88 -5.60
CA LEU A 136 -1.71 -3.61 -6.78
C LEU A 136 -1.04 -4.98 -6.91
N ALA A 137 0.26 -5.08 -6.64
CA ALA A 137 0.99 -6.35 -6.63
C ALA A 137 0.43 -7.32 -5.58
N LEU A 138 0.05 -6.82 -4.40
CA LEU A 138 -0.59 -7.63 -3.36
C LEU A 138 -2.00 -8.09 -3.75
N LEU A 139 -2.72 -7.34 -4.58
CA LEU A 139 -4.03 -7.77 -5.07
C LEU A 139 -3.91 -8.85 -6.15
N LEU A 140 -2.90 -8.75 -7.02
CA LEU A 140 -2.71 -9.64 -8.16
C LEU A 140 -1.98 -10.95 -7.84
N TYR A 141 -1.26 -11.06 -6.72
CA TYR A 141 -0.32 -12.19 -6.52
C TYR A 141 -0.98 -13.57 -6.44
N ASP A 142 -2.24 -13.69 -6.02
CA ASP A 142 -2.94 -14.99 -6.01
C ASP A 142 -3.51 -15.38 -7.38
N TYR A 143 -3.51 -14.45 -8.34
CA TYR A 143 -4.21 -14.58 -9.62
C TYR A 143 -3.28 -14.62 -10.83
N LEU A 144 -1.96 -14.57 -10.60
CA LEU A 144 -0.92 -14.62 -11.62
C LEU A 144 0.22 -15.53 -11.13
N ASP A 145 0.91 -16.21 -12.05
CA ASP A 145 1.97 -17.18 -11.70
C ASP A 145 3.14 -16.53 -10.96
N LYS A 146 3.45 -15.29 -11.32
CA LYS A 146 4.50 -14.50 -10.65
C LYS A 146 4.12 -13.03 -10.62
N VAL A 147 4.35 -12.38 -9.48
CA VAL A 147 4.18 -10.92 -9.32
C VAL A 147 5.35 -10.35 -8.54
N GLN A 148 6.05 -9.38 -9.14
CA GLN A 148 7.21 -8.71 -8.55
C GLN A 148 7.02 -7.21 -8.58
N LEU A 149 7.20 -6.55 -7.44
CA LEU A 149 7.40 -5.10 -7.41
C LEU A 149 8.83 -4.81 -7.87
N PHE A 150 8.98 -4.08 -8.95
CA PHE A 150 10.20 -3.99 -9.74
C PHE A 150 10.61 -2.54 -9.97
N GLY A 151 11.84 -2.20 -9.58
CA GLY A 151 12.44 -0.91 -9.87
C GLY A 151 13.16 -0.93 -11.20
N VAL A 152 12.72 -0.10 -12.14
CA VAL A 152 13.50 0.14 -13.37
C VAL A 152 14.73 0.96 -13.02
N ARG A 153 15.86 0.80 -13.72
CA ARG A 153 17.11 1.50 -13.38
C ARG A 153 17.75 2.17 -14.59
N ASN A 154 18.18 3.41 -14.43
CA ASN A 154 18.96 4.10 -15.45
C ASN A 154 20.40 3.58 -15.51
N GLU A 155 21.21 4.12 -16.43
CA GLU A 155 22.63 3.75 -16.60
C GLU A 155 23.49 3.97 -15.35
N ARG A 156 23.05 4.85 -14.44
CA ARG A 156 23.71 5.14 -13.17
C ARG A 156 23.24 4.21 -12.04
N GLY A 157 22.39 3.23 -12.33
CA GLY A 157 21.80 2.31 -11.36
C GLY A 157 20.73 2.94 -10.45
N ILE A 158 20.34 4.19 -10.70
CA ILE A 158 19.30 4.88 -9.94
C ILE A 158 17.94 4.44 -10.46
N SER A 159 17.01 4.13 -9.54
CA SER A 159 15.65 3.76 -9.91
C SER A 159 14.73 4.98 -9.88
N PRO A 160 14.27 5.49 -11.04
CA PRO A 160 13.33 6.60 -11.08
C PRO A 160 11.88 6.19 -10.81
N HIS A 161 11.56 4.90 -10.96
CA HIS A 161 10.18 4.43 -10.91
C HIS A 161 10.10 2.96 -10.52
N THR A 162 9.01 2.61 -9.87
CA THR A 162 8.69 1.25 -9.48
C THR A 162 7.37 0.85 -10.11
N LEU A 163 7.33 -0.32 -10.72
CA LEU A 163 6.15 -0.91 -11.36
C LEU A 163 6.13 -2.42 -11.14
N ILE A 164 5.15 -3.13 -11.69
CA ILE A 164 5.01 -4.58 -11.48
C ILE A 164 5.52 -5.32 -12.70
N ARG A 165 6.36 -6.34 -12.49
CA ARG A 165 6.65 -7.36 -13.48
C ARG A 165 5.87 -8.62 -13.10
N SER A 166 5.03 -9.11 -13.99
CA SER A 166 4.25 -10.32 -13.77
C SER A 166 4.47 -11.37 -14.84
N GLU A 167 4.22 -12.63 -14.50
CA GLU A 167 4.20 -13.78 -15.42
C GLU A 167 2.85 -14.49 -15.27
N SER A 168 2.28 -14.94 -16.40
CA SER A 168 1.06 -15.75 -16.48
C SER A 168 0.98 -16.44 -17.85
N ALA A 169 -0.18 -17.01 -18.21
CA ALA A 169 -0.48 -17.48 -19.56
C ALA A 169 -0.29 -16.41 -20.68
N LEU A 170 -0.18 -15.13 -20.32
CA LEU A 170 0.09 -14.02 -21.25
C LEU A 170 1.59 -13.87 -21.58
N GLY A 171 2.48 -14.53 -20.84
CA GLY A 171 3.92 -14.24 -20.85
C GLY A 171 4.28 -13.18 -19.82
N VAL A 172 5.31 -12.37 -20.09
CA VAL A 172 5.73 -11.28 -19.19
C VAL A 172 4.94 -10.02 -19.47
N VAL A 173 4.26 -9.50 -18.45
CA VAL A 173 3.53 -8.23 -18.51
C VAL A 173 4.09 -7.26 -17.49
N TRP A 174 4.24 -6.01 -17.90
CA TRP A 174 4.66 -4.90 -17.07
C TRP A 174 3.44 -4.04 -16.75
N ILE A 175 3.13 -3.85 -15.48
CA ILE A 175 1.87 -3.25 -15.00
C ILE A 175 2.16 -2.03 -14.13
N ASP A 176 1.42 -0.95 -14.34
CA ASP A 176 1.62 0.32 -13.64
C ASP A 176 0.29 1.07 -13.41
N ALA A 177 -0.12 1.17 -12.14
CA ALA A 177 -1.28 1.98 -11.73
C ALA A 177 -0.93 3.47 -11.53
N PHE A 178 0.36 3.81 -11.46
CA PHE A 178 0.82 5.17 -11.21
C PHE A 178 0.89 6.02 -12.48
N SER A 179 1.42 5.48 -13.58
CA SER A 179 1.49 6.17 -14.88
C SER A 179 0.24 5.95 -15.75
N CYS A 180 0.19 6.56 -16.94
CA CYS A 180 -0.94 6.41 -17.88
C CYS A 180 -0.93 5.14 -18.71
N VAL A 181 0.15 4.37 -18.68
CA VAL A 181 0.22 3.10 -19.40
C VAL A 181 0.02 1.98 -18.40
N ASN A 182 -1.23 1.51 -18.28
CA ASN A 182 -1.67 0.50 -17.31
C ASN A 182 -0.86 -0.79 -17.39
N ALA A 183 -0.65 -1.28 -18.60
CA ALA A 183 0.03 -2.52 -18.86
C ALA A 183 0.63 -2.52 -20.26
N PHE A 184 1.77 -3.20 -20.41
CA PHE A 184 2.37 -3.49 -21.71
C PHE A 184 3.28 -4.73 -21.61
N GLY A 185 3.69 -5.26 -22.76
CA GLY A 185 4.70 -6.33 -22.83
C GLY A 185 5.69 -6.13 -23.97
N PHE A 186 6.88 -6.67 -23.82
CA PHE A 186 7.81 -6.81 -24.96
C PHE A 186 7.35 -7.98 -25.83
N ARG A 187 7.32 -7.80 -27.16
CA ARG A 187 6.74 -8.81 -28.08
C ARG A 187 7.39 -10.19 -27.94
N ASP A 188 8.69 -10.22 -27.68
CA ASP A 188 9.51 -11.42 -27.47
C ASP A 188 9.30 -12.08 -26.11
N GLU A 189 8.63 -11.41 -25.17
CA GLU A 189 8.30 -11.94 -23.83
C GLU A 189 6.80 -12.29 -23.69
N LEU A 190 5.95 -11.86 -24.62
CA LEU A 190 4.51 -12.17 -24.65
C LEU A 190 4.24 -13.47 -25.40
N THR A 191 3.30 -14.27 -24.88
CA THR A 191 2.77 -15.44 -25.60
C THR A 191 1.88 -15.01 -26.76
N GLY A 192 1.47 -15.95 -27.63
CA GLY A 192 0.51 -15.67 -28.71
C GLY A 192 -0.83 -15.14 -28.21
N THR A 193 -1.26 -15.51 -26.99
CA THR A 193 -2.42 -14.93 -26.30
C THR A 193 -2.10 -13.53 -25.78
N GLY A 194 -0.95 -13.36 -25.11
CA GLY A 194 -0.50 -12.07 -24.61
C GLY A 194 -0.39 -10.99 -25.69
N GLN A 195 0.14 -11.32 -26.86
CA GLN A 195 0.25 -10.38 -27.99
C GLN A 195 -1.11 -9.88 -28.53
N LYS A 196 -2.21 -10.61 -28.27
CA LYS A 196 -3.56 -10.21 -28.68
C LYS A 196 -4.27 -9.33 -27.64
N GLN A 197 -3.93 -9.49 -26.37
CA GLN A 197 -4.65 -8.87 -25.25
C GLN A 197 -3.87 -7.73 -24.59
N ILE A 198 -2.54 -7.77 -24.63
CA ILE A 198 -1.66 -6.80 -23.98
C ILE A 198 -1.02 -5.88 -25.02
N PRO A 199 -1.09 -4.55 -24.84
CA PRO A 199 -0.38 -3.61 -25.71
C PRO A 199 1.12 -3.89 -25.79
N ALA A 200 1.68 -3.83 -27.00
CA ALA A 200 3.12 -4.00 -27.17
C ALA A 200 3.88 -2.73 -26.74
N TYR A 201 5.05 -2.89 -26.13
CA TYR A 201 5.94 -1.79 -25.72
C TYR A 201 6.15 -0.77 -26.86
N ASP A 202 6.42 -1.24 -28.07
CA ASP A 202 6.73 -0.38 -29.23
C ASP A 202 5.55 0.55 -29.60
N GLN A 203 4.32 0.18 -29.24
CA GLN A 203 3.12 1.00 -29.47
C GLN A 203 2.97 2.12 -28.43
N LYS A 204 3.72 2.06 -27.33
CA LYS A 204 3.61 2.97 -26.17
C LYS A 204 4.95 3.63 -25.81
N VAL A 205 6.00 3.43 -26.62
CA VAL A 205 7.38 3.84 -26.32
C VAL A 205 7.54 5.32 -25.96
N SER A 206 6.74 6.21 -26.54
CA SER A 206 6.76 7.66 -26.25
C SER A 206 6.37 8.00 -24.80
N SER A 207 5.74 7.07 -24.10
CA SER A 207 5.20 7.25 -22.75
C SER A 207 5.86 6.31 -21.73
N LEU A 208 6.87 5.54 -22.15
CA LEU A 208 7.55 4.53 -21.34
C LEU A 208 9.04 4.84 -21.21
N PHE A 209 9.69 4.20 -20.23
CA PHE A 209 11.15 4.28 -20.12
C PHE A 209 11.84 3.58 -21.30
N PRO A 210 13.09 3.91 -21.61
CA PRO A 210 13.88 3.14 -22.57
C PRO A 210 13.95 1.66 -22.18
N ARG A 211 13.89 0.75 -23.16
CA ARG A 211 13.87 -0.71 -22.94
C ARG A 211 14.98 -1.21 -22.00
N PHE A 212 16.16 -0.60 -22.05
CA PHE A 212 17.28 -1.01 -21.20
C PHE A 212 17.04 -0.77 -19.70
N TYR A 213 16.18 0.19 -19.32
CA TYR A 213 15.85 0.46 -17.92
C TYR A 213 15.16 -0.73 -17.25
N TYR A 214 14.30 -1.42 -18.01
CA TYR A 214 13.60 -2.62 -17.57
C TYR A 214 14.56 -3.81 -17.45
N LYS A 215 15.47 -3.96 -18.42
CA LYS A 215 16.49 -5.01 -18.41
C LYS A 215 17.49 -4.87 -17.26
N ASN A 216 17.85 -3.63 -16.90
CA ASN A 216 18.80 -3.33 -15.83
C ASN A 216 18.14 -3.19 -14.45
N GLY A 217 16.81 -3.27 -14.39
CA GLY A 217 16.09 -3.12 -13.14
C GLY A 217 16.23 -4.31 -12.20
N SER A 218 15.60 -4.21 -11.04
CA SER A 218 15.65 -5.25 -10.00
C SER A 218 14.34 -5.36 -9.25
N ALA A 219 13.95 -6.58 -8.89
CA ALA A 219 12.82 -6.80 -7.99
C ALA A 219 13.16 -6.30 -6.58
N PHE A 220 12.27 -5.49 -5.99
CA PHE A 220 12.30 -5.11 -4.57
C PHE A 220 11.57 -6.13 -3.71
N ASN A 221 10.41 -6.59 -4.20
CA ASN A 221 9.59 -7.59 -3.55
C ASN A 221 9.17 -8.64 -4.58
N GLU A 222 9.32 -9.91 -4.23
CA GLU A 222 8.76 -11.03 -4.99
C GLU A 222 7.67 -11.65 -4.15
N TYR A 223 6.40 -11.58 -4.56
CA TYR A 223 5.28 -12.03 -3.73
C TYR A 223 5.12 -13.56 -3.79
N SER A 224 6.14 -14.29 -3.36
CA SER A 224 6.10 -15.75 -3.15
C SER A 224 5.86 -16.09 -1.68
N LEU A 225 5.44 -17.33 -1.40
CA LEU A 225 5.28 -17.83 -0.04
C LEU A 225 6.59 -17.72 0.76
N ALA A 226 7.70 -18.16 0.17
CA ALA A 226 9.02 -18.13 0.81
C ALA A 226 9.47 -16.70 1.11
N TYR A 227 9.29 -15.77 0.17
CA TYR A 227 9.59 -14.36 0.39
C TYR A 227 8.70 -13.77 1.49
N THR A 228 7.40 -14.06 1.47
CA THR A 228 6.44 -13.57 2.46
C THR A 228 6.80 -14.06 3.87
N ALA A 229 7.19 -15.34 4.00
CA ALA A 229 7.68 -15.91 5.25
C ALA A 229 8.98 -15.25 5.72
N ASN A 230 9.96 -15.09 4.84
CA ASN A 230 11.23 -14.41 5.17
C ASN A 230 11.00 -12.94 5.56
N LYS A 231 10.12 -12.23 4.86
CA LYS A 231 9.77 -10.85 5.19
C LYS A 231 9.03 -10.77 6.52
N ALA A 232 8.14 -11.71 6.83
CA ALA A 232 7.48 -11.79 8.13
C ALA A 232 8.49 -12.03 9.26
N TYR A 233 9.46 -12.93 9.05
CA TYR A 233 10.56 -13.18 9.99
C TYR A 233 11.41 -11.92 10.22
N ASN A 234 11.85 -11.26 9.16
CA ASN A 234 12.66 -10.04 9.25
C ASN A 234 11.88 -8.90 9.93
N ARG A 235 10.59 -8.73 9.63
CA ARG A 235 9.73 -7.76 10.29
C ARG A 235 9.53 -8.05 11.77
N LEU A 236 9.41 -9.32 12.15
CA LEU A 236 9.36 -9.71 13.56
C LEU A 236 10.68 -9.37 14.25
N GLY A 237 11.82 -9.64 13.61
CA GLY A 237 13.14 -9.25 14.12
C GLY A 237 13.27 -7.73 14.30
N GLN A 238 12.84 -6.94 13.30
CA GLN A 238 12.80 -5.48 13.38
C GLN A 238 11.89 -4.99 14.51
N LEU A 239 10.69 -5.55 14.63
CA LEU A 239 9.75 -5.23 15.71
C LEU A 239 10.34 -5.52 17.09
N LEU A 240 11.18 -6.55 17.24
CA LEU A 240 11.79 -6.87 18.54
C LEU A 240 13.04 -6.04 18.85
N THR A 241 13.67 -5.46 17.84
CA THR A 241 14.94 -4.71 17.96
C THR A 241 14.78 -3.20 17.84
N ALA A 242 13.64 -2.74 17.31
CA ALA A 242 13.32 -1.32 17.20
C ALA A 242 13.25 -0.66 18.58
N PRO A 243 13.63 0.62 18.69
CA PRO A 243 13.41 1.38 19.92
C PRO A 243 11.90 1.45 20.18
N HIS A 244 11.50 1.07 21.40
CA HIS A 244 10.12 1.17 21.87
C HIS A 244 10.04 2.03 23.10
N LYS A 245 8.92 2.72 23.28
CA LYS A 245 8.65 3.46 24.51
C LYS A 245 8.55 2.49 25.67
N THR A 246 9.50 2.56 26.61
CA THR A 246 9.45 1.78 27.85
C THR A 246 8.32 2.30 28.76
N ALA A 247 7.64 1.38 29.45
CA ALA A 247 6.58 1.73 30.40
C ALA A 247 7.05 2.65 31.55
N THR A 248 8.36 2.68 31.79
CA THR A 248 9.05 3.66 32.63
C THR A 248 9.71 4.68 31.70
N GLY A 249 9.23 5.93 31.68
CA GLY A 249 9.58 6.97 30.69
C GLY A 249 11.04 7.45 30.69
N SER A 250 11.98 6.58 30.33
CA SER A 250 13.40 6.89 30.15
C SER A 250 13.75 6.72 28.67
N THR A 251 13.77 7.84 27.95
CA THR A 251 14.38 7.95 26.61
C THR A 251 15.89 7.69 26.72
N LYS A 252 16.33 6.47 26.42
CA LYS A 252 17.75 6.22 26.16
C LYS A 252 18.10 6.68 24.76
N LYS A 253 19.19 7.45 24.70
CA LYS A 253 19.86 7.96 23.50
C LYS A 253 20.21 6.85 22.50
N GLU A 254 20.13 7.25 21.23
CA GLU A 254 20.55 6.56 20.01
C GLU A 254 21.82 5.72 20.16
N THR A 255 21.77 4.50 19.63
CA THR A 255 22.95 3.79 19.14
C THR A 255 22.62 3.08 17.83
N GLY A 256 23.28 3.51 16.76
CA GLY A 256 23.91 2.61 15.79
C GLY A 256 23.02 1.87 14.80
N ALA A 257 22.77 2.55 13.68
CA ALA A 257 22.32 2.06 12.37
C ALA A 257 22.57 0.57 12.04
N ALA A 258 21.49 -0.14 11.72
CA ALA A 258 21.53 -1.25 10.77
C ALA A 258 21.23 -0.70 9.36
N LYS A 259 22.22 -0.76 8.46
CA LYS A 259 22.08 -0.40 7.05
C LYS A 259 21.09 -1.36 6.37
N SER A 260 19.85 -0.91 6.22
CA SER A 260 19.01 -1.36 5.12
C SER A 260 19.35 -0.48 3.92
N GLU A 261 19.91 -1.07 2.87
CA GLU A 261 20.11 -0.39 1.59
C GLU A 261 18.75 -0.17 0.91
N MET A 262 17.96 0.77 1.45
CA MET A 262 16.99 1.49 0.64
C MET A 262 17.73 2.61 -0.11
N PRO A 263 17.40 2.86 -1.38
CA PRO A 263 17.96 4.00 -2.10
C PRO A 263 17.68 5.26 -1.29
N VAL A 264 18.74 6.03 -1.06
CA VAL A 264 18.78 7.28 -0.31
C VAL A 264 17.57 8.14 -0.67
N ILE A 265 16.54 8.15 0.19
CA ILE A 265 15.56 9.22 0.20
C ILE A 265 16.38 10.45 0.59
N LYS A 266 16.65 11.33 -0.39
CA LYS A 266 17.15 12.68 -0.13
C LYS A 266 16.33 13.23 1.02
N LYS A 267 16.99 13.81 2.04
CA LYS A 267 16.31 14.45 3.19
C LYS A 267 15.02 15.11 2.70
N PRO A 268 13.85 14.84 3.31
CA PRO A 268 12.60 15.40 2.84
C PRO A 268 12.79 16.91 2.68
N SER A 269 12.33 17.45 1.55
CA SER A 269 12.38 18.89 1.35
C SER A 269 11.67 19.58 2.53
N SER A 270 12.05 20.84 2.83
CA SER A 270 11.35 21.63 3.86
C SER A 270 9.83 21.62 3.67
N TYR A 271 9.40 21.49 2.42
CA TYR A 271 8.02 21.31 2.01
C TYR A 271 7.39 19.99 2.48
N GLN A 272 8.04 18.85 2.22
CA GLN A 272 7.58 17.52 2.66
C GLN A 272 7.47 17.46 4.19
N THR A 273 8.43 18.05 4.90
CA THR A 273 8.38 18.17 6.35
C THR A 273 7.17 18.99 6.84
N ASN A 274 6.83 20.08 6.15
CA ASN A 274 5.66 20.90 6.50
C ASN A 274 4.35 20.14 6.32
N LEU A 275 4.15 19.42 5.20
CA LEU A 275 2.92 18.67 4.96
C LEU A 275 2.72 17.54 5.99
N ILE A 276 3.80 16.81 6.32
CA ILE A 276 3.78 15.80 7.39
C ILE A 276 3.37 16.44 8.72
N ASN A 277 3.94 17.60 9.06
CA ASN A 277 3.61 18.31 10.29
C ASN A 277 2.15 18.79 10.30
N GLN A 278 1.61 19.24 9.16
CA GLN A 278 0.20 19.63 9.05
C GLN A 278 -0.74 18.45 9.25
N LEU A 279 -0.47 17.31 8.61
CA LEU A 279 -1.25 16.08 8.79
C LEU A 279 -1.24 15.59 10.25
N ARG A 280 -0.11 15.77 10.94
CA ARG A 280 0.01 15.48 12.38
C ARG A 280 -0.69 16.49 13.28
N ALA A 281 -0.80 17.73 12.84
CA ALA A 281 -1.50 18.78 13.56
C ALA A 281 -3.02 18.68 13.40
N GLU A 282 -3.52 17.89 12.44
CA GLU A 282 -4.95 17.59 12.32
C GLU A 282 -5.52 17.07 13.66
N PRO A 283 -6.76 17.41 14.03
CA PRO A 283 -7.39 16.81 15.20
C PRO A 283 -7.48 15.29 15.04
N VAL A 284 -7.27 14.54 16.14
CA VAL A 284 -7.44 13.08 16.16
C VAL A 284 -8.79 12.67 15.57
N ALA A 285 -9.86 13.37 15.94
CA ALA A 285 -11.20 13.13 15.41
C ALA A 285 -11.28 13.31 13.87
N GLY A 286 -10.56 14.28 13.31
CA GLY A 286 -10.48 14.50 11.85
C GLY A 286 -9.74 13.37 11.14
N ARG A 287 -8.60 12.92 11.69
CA ARG A 287 -7.87 11.74 11.15
C ARG A 287 -8.69 10.46 11.22
N GLN A 288 -9.38 10.23 12.33
CA GLN A 288 -10.31 9.11 12.48
C GLN A 288 -11.44 9.15 11.47
N LEU A 289 -12.03 10.32 11.27
CA LEU A 289 -13.11 10.53 10.31
C LEU A 289 -12.66 10.25 8.88
N TYR A 290 -11.48 10.75 8.51
CA TYR A 290 -10.87 10.49 7.20
C TYR A 290 -10.62 8.99 6.97
N ILE A 291 -10.03 8.28 7.94
CA ILE A 291 -9.78 6.83 7.82
C ILE A 291 -11.10 6.07 7.65
N LYS A 292 -12.14 6.39 8.43
CA LYS A 292 -13.45 5.76 8.28
C LYS A 292 -14.03 6.00 6.88
N ALA A 293 -14.00 7.23 6.40
CA ALA A 293 -14.48 7.59 5.06
C ALA A 293 -13.72 6.83 3.97
N ARG A 294 -12.39 6.71 4.08
CA ARG A 294 -11.56 5.92 3.17
C ARG A 294 -11.93 4.44 3.19
N VAL A 295 -12.10 3.84 4.37
CA VAL A 295 -12.49 2.44 4.48
C VAL A 295 -13.86 2.20 3.83
N PHE A 296 -14.88 3.00 4.14
CA PHE A 296 -16.19 2.84 3.50
C PHE A 296 -16.12 3.01 1.98
N HIS A 297 -15.33 3.95 1.47
CA HIS A 297 -15.11 4.09 0.03
C HIS A 297 -14.47 2.83 -0.56
N LEU A 298 -13.43 2.28 0.08
CA LEU A 298 -12.78 1.05 -0.37
C LEU A 298 -13.70 -0.17 -0.38
N PHE A 299 -14.70 -0.21 0.50
CA PHE A 299 -15.73 -1.24 0.54
C PHE A 299 -16.92 -0.99 -0.41
N GLY A 300 -16.90 0.11 -1.18
CA GLY A 300 -17.98 0.48 -2.11
C GLY A 300 -19.18 1.18 -1.46
N GLU A 301 -19.08 1.54 -0.18
CA GLU A 301 -20.14 2.24 0.57
C GLU A 301 -20.09 3.76 0.35
N HIS A 302 -20.30 4.18 -0.90
CA HIS A 302 -20.06 5.56 -1.34
C HIS A 302 -20.88 6.60 -0.55
N GLN A 303 -22.14 6.31 -0.21
CA GLN A 303 -22.99 7.24 0.55
C GLN A 303 -22.43 7.55 1.95
N GLU A 304 -22.00 6.52 2.68
CA GLU A 304 -21.44 6.72 4.02
C GLU A 304 -20.06 7.37 3.92
N ALA A 305 -19.25 6.99 2.93
CA ALA A 305 -17.96 7.62 2.67
C ALA A 305 -18.10 9.13 2.39
N GLU A 306 -18.98 9.51 1.46
CA GLU A 306 -19.23 10.90 1.06
C GLU A 306 -19.70 11.74 2.25
N LYS A 307 -20.64 11.23 3.05
CA LYS A 307 -21.12 11.88 4.27
C LYS A 307 -19.98 12.19 5.25
N LEU A 308 -19.08 11.23 5.48
CA LEU A 308 -17.95 11.41 6.39
C LEU A 308 -16.89 12.36 5.82
N TYR A 309 -16.64 12.34 4.51
CA TYR A 309 -15.77 13.32 3.86
C TYR A 309 -16.34 14.74 3.94
N GLU A 310 -17.64 14.92 3.72
CA GLU A 310 -18.29 16.24 3.86
C GLU A 310 -18.25 16.74 5.30
N GLN A 311 -18.49 15.86 6.27
CA GLN A 311 -18.32 16.19 7.69
C GLN A 311 -16.89 16.64 7.99
N LEU A 312 -15.87 15.97 7.44
CA LEU A 312 -14.47 16.37 7.62
C LEU A 312 -14.19 17.75 7.03
N ARG A 313 -14.70 18.03 5.83
CA ARG A 313 -14.57 19.33 5.16
C ARG A 313 -15.23 20.45 5.94
N GLN A 314 -16.34 20.17 6.63
CA GLN A 314 -17.01 21.15 7.49
C GLN A 314 -16.22 21.43 8.78
N GLN A 315 -15.61 20.39 9.37
CA GLN A 315 -14.88 20.51 10.64
C GLN A 315 -13.53 21.22 10.50
N ASN A 316 -12.80 20.97 9.40
CA ASN A 316 -11.52 21.61 9.15
C ASN A 316 -11.34 21.92 7.65
N PRO A 317 -12.05 22.93 7.10
CA PRO A 317 -12.08 23.19 5.66
C PRO A 317 -10.73 23.52 5.03
N ASN A 318 -9.78 24.03 5.83
CA ASN A 318 -8.45 24.41 5.38
C ASN A 318 -7.37 23.37 5.69
N GLY A 319 -7.76 22.21 6.26
CA GLY A 319 -6.83 21.13 6.58
C GLY A 319 -6.43 20.30 5.35
N PRO A 320 -5.22 19.72 5.32
CA PRO A 320 -4.81 18.84 4.23
C PRO A 320 -5.76 17.65 4.01
N LEU A 321 -6.38 17.10 5.06
CA LEU A 321 -7.30 15.98 4.89
C LEU A 321 -8.62 16.38 4.24
N ALA A 322 -9.09 17.61 4.46
CA ALA A 322 -10.27 18.15 3.78
C ALA A 322 -10.02 18.34 2.28
N ALA A 323 -8.79 18.74 1.89
CA ALA A 323 -8.39 18.83 0.49
C ALA A 323 -8.39 17.44 -0.19
N TYR A 324 -7.83 16.43 0.45
CA TYR A 324 -7.88 15.05 -0.06
C TYR A 324 -9.31 14.50 -0.12
N ALA A 325 -10.12 14.78 0.90
CA ALA A 325 -11.52 14.39 0.94
C ALA A 325 -12.32 14.95 -0.26
N ALA A 326 -12.09 16.22 -0.62
CA ALA A 326 -12.72 16.83 -1.78
C ALA A 326 -12.36 16.09 -3.09
N LEU A 327 -11.10 15.69 -3.27
CA LEU A 327 -10.67 14.92 -4.43
C LEU A 327 -11.33 13.54 -4.49
N PHE A 328 -11.54 12.88 -3.34
CA PHE A 328 -12.25 11.60 -3.29
C PHE A 328 -13.75 11.72 -3.55
N ILE A 329 -14.40 12.77 -3.04
CA ILE A 329 -15.80 13.08 -3.38
C ILE A 329 -15.94 13.28 -4.90
N ASP A 330 -15.05 14.07 -5.49
CA ASP A 330 -15.02 14.31 -6.93
C ASP A 330 -14.90 13.00 -7.73
N ARG A 331 -14.03 12.07 -7.29
CA ARG A 331 -13.88 10.74 -7.91
C ARG A 331 -15.12 9.87 -7.77
N MET A 332 -15.73 9.82 -6.58
CA MET A 332 -16.98 9.06 -6.37
C MET A 332 -18.12 9.60 -7.25
N ASN A 333 -18.11 10.90 -7.53
CA ASN A 333 -19.04 11.57 -8.44
C ASN A 333 -18.64 11.51 -9.93
N GLY A 334 -17.68 10.64 -10.29
CA GLY A 334 -17.31 10.36 -11.67
C GLY A 334 -16.41 11.40 -12.33
N LYS A 335 -15.85 12.36 -11.60
CA LYS A 335 -14.84 13.26 -12.16
C LYS A 335 -13.52 12.51 -12.31
N ASN A 336 -13.11 12.32 -13.56
CA ASN A 336 -11.79 11.80 -13.88
C ASN A 336 -10.72 12.82 -13.50
N LEU A 337 -9.87 12.48 -12.54
CA LEU A 337 -8.64 13.24 -12.35
C LEU A 337 -7.70 12.98 -13.53
N PRO A 338 -7.02 14.01 -14.05
CA PRO A 338 -6.09 13.83 -15.15
C PRO A 338 -5.05 12.78 -14.76
N CYS A 339 -4.75 11.92 -15.73
CA CYS A 339 -3.63 11.03 -15.60
C CYS A 339 -2.33 11.87 -15.65
N PRO A 340 -1.34 11.63 -14.77
CA PRO A 340 -0.07 12.34 -14.85
C PRO A 340 0.52 12.24 -16.26
N ASN A 341 0.77 13.37 -16.92
CA ASN A 341 1.51 13.36 -18.17
C ASN A 341 2.82 12.57 -18.00
N SER A 342 3.20 11.84 -19.06
CA SER A 342 4.26 10.82 -19.14
C SER A 342 5.38 10.94 -18.09
N VAL A 343 5.87 9.78 -17.61
CA VAL A 343 6.98 9.66 -16.64
C VAL A 343 8.26 10.43 -17.05
N LEU A 344 8.36 10.82 -18.33
CA LEU A 344 9.44 11.60 -18.92
C LEU A 344 9.34 13.13 -18.70
N SER A 345 8.23 13.64 -18.14
CA SER A 345 7.97 15.09 -18.03
C SER A 345 8.37 15.71 -16.68
N THR A 346 8.80 14.89 -15.72
CA THR A 346 9.23 15.37 -14.40
C THR A 346 10.74 15.61 -14.40
N PRO A 347 11.23 16.85 -14.16
CA PRO A 347 12.66 17.19 -14.19
C PRO A 347 13.53 16.38 -13.22
N GLU A 348 12.92 15.76 -12.20
CA GLU A 348 13.59 14.94 -11.21
C GLU A 348 14.07 13.57 -11.75
N PHE A 349 13.62 13.17 -12.94
CA PHE A 349 13.95 11.88 -13.56
C PHE A 349 14.82 12.00 -14.84
N LEU A 350 15.28 13.22 -15.18
CA LEU A 350 16.24 13.49 -16.26
C LEU A 350 17.68 13.58 -15.73
#